data_AF-A0A7K4DAX3-F1
#
_entry.id   AF-A0A7K4DAX3-F1
#
_cell.length_a   1.000
_cell.length_b   1.000
_cell.length_c   1.000
_cell.angle_alpha   90.00
_cell.angle_beta   90.00
_cell.angle_gamma   90.00
#
_symmetry.space_group_name_H-M   'P 1'
#
loop_
_entity.id
_entity.type
_entity.pdbx_description
1 polymer ?
#
loop_
_entity_poly.entity_id
_entity_poly.type
_entity_poly.pdbx_seq_one_letter_code
_entity_poly.pdbx_strand_id
1 'polypeptide(L)' 'MATWKNTSNDIVRCPKCNFTFSKQYSRVVSCQSCPMATASCTMVKCPRCQEEFYP' A
#
# COMPACT_ATOMS: atom_id res chain seq x y z
N MET A 1 3.22 21.00 -19.20
CA MET A 1 3.84 19.66 -19.33
C MET A 1 3.12 18.73 -18.36
N ALA A 2 2.08 18.03 -18.82
CA ALA A 2 1.36 17.07 -17.99
C ALA A 2 2.17 15.77 -17.97
N THR A 3 2.89 15.53 -16.88
CA THR A 3 3.58 14.24 -16.67
C THR A 3 2.51 13.23 -16.25
N TRP A 4 1.94 12.53 -17.23
CA TRP A 4 1.10 11.36 -17.00
C TRP A 4 1.96 10.28 -16.35
N LYS A 5 1.99 10.25 -15.01
CA LYS A 5 2.61 9.16 -14.28
C LYS A 5 1.68 7.96 -14.36
N ASN A 6 2.02 7.09 -15.31
CA ASN A 6 1.57 5.72 -15.49
C ASN A 6 1.08 5.11 -14.17
N THR A 7 -0.19 4.75 -14.12
CA THR A 7 -0.84 4.03 -13.02
C THR A 7 -0.07 2.75 -12.73
N SER A 8 0.90 2.82 -11.82
CA SER A 8 1.54 1.65 -11.22
C SER A 8 0.47 1.02 -10.36
N ASN A 9 -0.30 0.10 -10.95
CA ASN A 9 -1.18 -0.79 -10.22
C ASN A 9 -0.26 -1.76 -9.45
N ASP A 10 0.39 -1.25 -8.40
CA ASP A 10 1.14 -2.03 -7.41
C ASP A 10 0.10 -2.87 -6.65
N ILE A 11 -0.34 -3.93 -7.31
CA ILE A 11 -1.16 -4.96 -6.71
C ILE A 11 -0.21 -5.80 -5.87
N VAL A 12 -0.37 -5.71 -4.56
CA VAL A 12 0.42 -6.41 -3.56
C VAL A 12 -0.39 -7.59 -3.04
N ARG A 13 0.28 -8.74 -2.89
CA ARG A 13 -0.29 -9.93 -2.30
C ARG A 13 0.34 -10.19 -0.95
N CYS A 14 -0.48 -10.28 0.09
CA CYS A 14 0.04 -10.57 1.42
C CYS A 14 0.55 -12.02 1.51
N PRO A 15 1.78 -12.25 1.99
CA PRO A 15 2.35 -13.60 2.12
C PRO A 15 1.70 -14.43 3.25
N LYS A 16 1.03 -13.78 4.20
CA LYS A 16 0.38 -14.45 5.35
C LYS A 16 -1.04 -14.91 5.06
N CYS A 17 -1.83 -14.07 4.40
CA CYS A 17 -3.26 -14.33 4.19
C CYS A 17 -3.67 -14.47 2.72
N ASN A 18 -2.72 -14.40 1.78
CA ASN A 18 -2.96 -14.44 0.34
C ASN A 18 -3.93 -13.38 -0.21
N PHE A 19 -4.20 -12.33 0.57
CA PHE A 19 -5.09 -11.25 0.14
C PHE A 19 -4.37 -10.33 -0.85
N THR A 20 -5.00 -10.09 -2.00
CA THR A 20 -4.48 -9.27 -3.10
C THR A 20 -5.18 -7.92 -3.07
N PHE A 21 -4.41 -6.83 -2.99
CA PHE A 21 -4.94 -5.47 -2.88
C PHE A 21 -3.96 -4.45 -3.45
N SER A 22 -4.41 -3.24 -3.73
CA SER A 22 -3.53 -2.18 -4.22
C SER A 22 -2.76 -1.52 -3.08
N LYS A 23 -1.47 -1.22 -3.30
CA LYS A 23 -0.61 -0.50 -2.35
C LYS A 23 -1.25 0.79 -1.83
N GLN A 24 -1.91 1.54 -2.72
CA GLN A 24 -2.65 2.76 -2.35
C GLN A 24 -3.81 2.48 -1.39
N TYR A 25 -4.59 1.42 -1.64
CA TYR A 25 -5.68 1.00 -0.76
C TYR A 25 -5.15 0.67 0.64
N SER A 26 -4.02 -0.04 0.74
CA SER A 26 -3.39 -0.29 2.03
C SER A 26 -2.96 0.98 2.76
N ARG A 27 -2.47 2.01 2.07
CA ARG A 27 -2.14 3.28 2.74
C ARG A 27 -3.37 3.98 3.29
N VAL A 28 -4.44 4.03 2.49
CA VAL A 28 -5.70 4.68 2.85
C VAL A 28 -6.39 3.95 4.00
N VAL A 29 -6.27 2.62 4.11
CA VAL A 29 -6.94 1.86 5.17
C VAL A 29 -6.05 1.66 6.39
N SER A 30 -4.78 1.31 6.21
CA SER A 30 -3.89 0.91 7.30
C SER A 30 -3.06 2.06 7.87
N CYS A 31 -2.76 3.10 7.08
CA CYS A 31 -1.98 4.25 7.51
C CYS A 31 -2.82 5.50 7.73
N GLN A 32 -4.13 5.36 7.99
CA GLN A 32 -5.06 6.49 8.24
C GLN A 32 -4.53 7.46 9.30
N SER A 33 -3.82 6.96 10.32
CA SER A 33 -3.24 7.78 11.40
C SER A 33 -1.75 8.07 11.24
N CYS A 34 -1.11 7.70 10.13
CA CYS A 34 0.33 7.84 9.98
C CYS A 34 0.68 8.94 8.96
N PRO A 35 1.19 10.12 9.38
CA PRO A 35 1.50 11.22 8.46
C PRO A 35 2.60 10.87 7.43
N MET A 36 3.40 9.83 7.72
CA MET A 36 4.42 9.32 6.79
C MET A 36 3.84 8.54 5.60
N ALA A 37 2.54 8.20 5.62
CA ALA A 37 1.85 7.56 4.50
C ALA A 37 1.92 8.40 3.23
N THR A 38 1.87 9.73 3.38
CA THR A 38 1.89 10.73 2.30
C THR A 38 3.30 11.10 1.87
N ALA A 39 4.32 10.84 2.71
CA ALA A 39 5.70 11.30 2.53
C ALA A 39 6.63 10.32 1.81
N SER A 40 6.10 9.24 1.20
CA SER A 40 6.86 8.13 0.58
C SER A 40 7.18 6.94 1.52
N CYS A 41 6.23 6.49 2.33
CA CYS A 41 6.33 5.19 2.98
C CYS A 41 6.45 4.05 1.94
N THR A 42 7.51 3.25 1.99
CA THR A 42 7.69 2.09 1.09
C THR A 42 6.98 0.84 1.61
N MET A 43 6.59 0.85 2.89
CA MET A 43 6.01 -0.28 3.59
C MET A 43 4.53 -0.45 3.28
N VAL A 44 4.09 -1.70 3.22
CA VAL A 44 2.70 -2.08 2.97
C VAL A 44 2.18 -2.85 4.17
N LYS A 45 1.07 -2.39 4.73
CA LYS A 45 0.37 -3.08 5.83
C LYS A 45 -0.88 -3.76 5.32
N CYS A 46 -0.96 -5.08 5.45
CA CYS A 46 -2.14 -5.83 5.04
C CYS A 46 -3.37 -5.42 5.87
N PRO A 47 -4.50 -5.02 5.26
CA PRO A 47 -5.70 -4.63 6.00
C PRO A 47 -6.42 -5.82 6.66
N ARG A 48 -6.08 -7.07 6.28
CA ARG A 48 -6.72 -8.29 6.80
C ARG A 48 -6.00 -8.86 8.01
N CYS A 49 -4.69 -9.10 7.90
CA CYS A 49 -3.90 -9.69 8.99
C CYS A 49 -3.05 -8.65 9.75
N GLN A 50 -3.11 -7.37 9.36
CA GLN A 50 -2.34 -6.26 9.95
C GLN A 50 -0.82 -6.44 9.93
N GLU A 51 -0.32 -7.38 9.12
CA GLU A 51 1.11 -7.58 8.93
C GLU A 51 1.69 -6.51 8.04
N GLU A 52 2.80 -5.92 8.48
CA GLU A 52 3.62 -4.99 7.70
C GLU A 52 4.70 -5.77 6.94
N PHE A 53 4.75 -5.55 5.63
CA PHE A 53 5.70 -6.21 4.74
C PHE A 53 6.15 -5.25 3.63
N TYR A 54 7.28 -5.58 3.02
CA TYR A 54 7.79 -4.86 1.86
C TYR A 54 7.12 -5.43 0.59
N PRO A 55 6.59 -4.58 -0.31
CA PRO A 55 6.00 -5.00 -1.57
C PRO A 55 7.01 -5.65 -2.53
#